data_AF-A0A1I3TSX8-F1
#
_entry.id   AF-A0A1I3TSX8-F1
#
_cell.length_a   1.000
_cell.length_b   1.000
_cell.length_c   1.000
_cell.angle_alpha   90.00
_cell.angle_beta   90.00
_cell.angle_gamma   90.00
#
_symmetry.space_group_name_H-M   'P 1'
#
loop_
_entity.id
_entity.type
_entity.pdbx_description
1 polymer ?
#
loop_
_entity_poly.entity_id
_entity_poly.type
_entity_poly.pdbx_seq_one_letter_code
_entity_poly.pdbx_strand_id
1 'polypeptide(L)' 'MIEALTGSPLSLTPVTATILFVIACLAGYRYRSVWKAEGPRAQLWIYGLIAAVILLVLGFVPVTR' A
#
# COMPACT_ATOMS: atom_id res chain seq x y z
N MET A 1 -7.93 -12.80 30.50
CA MET A 1 -9.20 -12.07 30.30
C MET A 1 -9.01 -10.61 29.86
N ILE A 2 -7.79 -10.10 29.64
CA ILE A 2 -7.54 -8.71 29.17
C ILE A 2 -7.17 -8.67 27.66
N GLU A 3 -6.79 -9.81 27.07
CA GLU A 3 -6.66 -10.03 25.60
C GLU A 3 -8.00 -9.87 24.83
N ALA A 4 -9.13 -9.62 25.51
CA ALA A 4 -10.43 -9.34 24.88
C ALA A 4 -10.66 -7.85 24.56
N LEU A 5 -9.69 -6.98 24.90
CA LEU A 5 -9.61 -5.56 24.51
C LEU A 5 -8.55 -5.36 23.40
N THR A 6 -8.36 -6.35 22.55
CA THR A 6 -7.27 -6.44 21.55
C THR A 6 -7.58 -5.65 20.27
N GLY A 7 -7.40 -4.34 20.33
CA GLY A 7 -6.83 -3.63 19.19
C GLY A 7 -5.32 -3.62 19.38
N SER A 8 -4.56 -4.36 18.57
CA SER A 8 -3.12 -4.07 18.47
C SER A 8 -3.01 -2.57 18.18
N PRO A 9 -2.14 -1.78 18.84
CA PRO A 9 -2.00 -0.35 18.52
C PRO A 9 -1.62 -0.11 17.05
N LEU A 10 -1.16 -1.17 16.37
CA LEU A 10 -0.81 -1.22 14.97
C LEU A 10 -1.68 -2.25 14.20
N SER A 11 -2.97 -1.97 14.04
CA SER A 11 -3.86 -2.77 13.17
C SER A 11 -4.60 -1.88 12.17
N LEU A 12 -4.74 -2.34 10.93
CA LEU A 12 -5.47 -1.61 9.89
C LEU A 12 -6.97 -1.92 9.99
N THR A 13 -7.81 -0.89 9.88
CA THR A 13 -9.25 -1.13 9.65
C THR A 13 -9.48 -1.64 8.21
N PRO A 14 -10.56 -2.40 7.94
CA PRO A 14 -10.87 -2.86 6.59
C PRO A 14 -10.98 -1.72 5.57
N VAL A 15 -11.54 -0.58 6.00
CA VAL A 15 -11.67 0.62 5.16
C VAL A 15 -10.30 1.19 4.82
N THR A 16 -9.43 1.36 5.81
CA THR A 16 -8.06 1.87 5.59
C THR A 16 -7.25 0.95 4.70
N ALA A 17 -7.34 -0.37 4.92
CA ALA A 17 -6.66 -1.38 4.10
C ALA A 17 -7.11 -1.31 2.63
N THR A 18 -8.42 -1.13 2.39
CA THR A 18 -8.97 -1.01 1.04
C THR A 18 -8.48 0.26 0.33
N ILE A 19 -8.47 1.40 1.04
CA ILE A 19 -7.96 2.67 0.49
C ILE A 19 -6.49 2.54 0.10
N LEU A 20 -5.66 1.97 0.99
CA LEU A 20 -4.26 1.71 0.72
C LEU A 20 -4.08 0.82 -0.52
N PHE A 21 -4.85 -0.25 -0.63
CA PHE A 21 -4.78 -1.15 -1.77
C PHE A 21 -5.11 -0.45 -3.10
N VAL A 22 -6.16 0.38 -3.12
CA VAL A 22 -6.53 1.16 -4.31
C VAL A 22 -5.42 2.14 -4.70
N ILE A 23 -4.80 2.82 -3.73
CA ILE A 23 -3.66 3.72 -3.98
C ILE A 23 -2.47 2.96 -4.56
N ALA A 24 -2.15 1.77 -4.02
CA ALA A 24 -1.07 0.94 -4.54
C ALA A 24 -1.32 0.52 -6.00
N CYS A 25 -2.54 0.11 -6.34
CA CYS A 25 -2.93 -0.21 -7.72
C CYS A 25 -2.81 0.99 -8.65
N LEU A 26 -3.28 2.17 -8.22
CA LEU A 26 -3.20 3.39 -9.02
C LEU A 26 -1.74 3.83 -9.25
N ALA A 27 -0.89 3.75 -8.21
CA ALA A 27 0.53 4.04 -8.31
C ALA A 27 1.24 3.08 -9.28
N GLY A 28 0.93 1.78 -9.22
CA GLY A 28 1.45 0.79 -10.16
C GLY A 28 0.99 1.02 -11.61
N TYR A 29 -0.28 1.38 -11.81
CA TYR A 29 -0.80 1.73 -13.13
C TYR A 29 -0.07 2.95 -13.72
N ARG A 30 0.10 4.01 -12.91
CA ARG A 30 0.82 5.22 -13.30
C ARG A 30 2.27 4.92 -13.63
N TYR A 31 2.97 4.13 -12.81
CA TYR A 31 4.34 3.69 -13.06
C TYR A 31 4.46 3.04 -14.45
N ARG A 32 3.60 2.05 -14.75
CA ARG A 32 3.61 1.37 -16.05
C ARG A 32 3.23 2.29 -17.22
N SER A 33 2.28 3.20 -17.02
CA SER A 33 1.86 4.15 -18.06
C SER A 33 2.99 5.08 -18.45
N VAL A 34 3.70 5.65 -17.46
CA VAL A 34 4.79 6.59 -17.74
C VAL A 34 6.03 5.86 -18.25
N TRP A 35 6.34 4.66 -17.74
CA TRP A 35 7.43 3.84 -18.27
C TRP A 35 7.30 3.59 -19.78
N LYS A 36 6.06 3.38 -20.25
CA LYS A 36 5.78 3.22 -21.70
C LYS A 36 5.82 4.53 -22.48
N ALA A 37 5.49 5.67 -21.86
CA ALA A 37 5.42 6.96 -22.55
C ALA A 37 6.77 7.67 -22.64
N GLU A 38 7.57 7.63 -21.57
CA GLU A 38 8.79 8.44 -21.43
C GLU A 38 10.08 7.59 -21.31
N GLY A 39 9.96 6.28 -21.16
CA GLY A 39 11.09 5.39 -20.92
C GLY A 39 11.55 5.37 -19.44
N PRO A 40 12.68 4.69 -19.15
CA PRO A 40 13.14 4.45 -17.78
C PRO A 40 13.75 5.72 -17.15
N ARG A 41 12.90 6.67 -16.75
CA ARG A 41 13.32 7.84 -15.97
C ARG A 41 13.42 7.49 -14.48
N ALA A 42 14.55 7.82 -13.84
CA ALA A 42 14.81 7.51 -12.43
C ALA A 42 13.73 8.04 -11.46
N GLN A 43 13.08 9.15 -11.82
CA GLN A 43 12.00 9.78 -11.04
C GLN A 43 10.73 8.90 -10.94
N LEU A 44 10.56 7.93 -11.85
CA LEU A 44 9.44 7.00 -11.87
C LEU A 44 9.48 5.99 -10.74
N TRP A 45 10.68 5.71 -10.23
CA TRP A 45 10.85 4.81 -9.09
C TRP A 45 10.11 5.29 -7.85
N ILE A 46 9.78 6.58 -7.73
CA ILE A 46 8.99 7.13 -6.61
C ILE A 46 7.59 6.50 -6.59
N TYR A 47 6.92 6.35 -7.73
CA TYR A 47 5.59 5.71 -7.77
C TYR A 47 5.66 4.22 -7.47
N GLY A 48 6.68 3.53 -8.01
CA GLY A 48 6.93 2.13 -7.71
C GLY A 48 7.27 1.89 -6.24
N LEU A 49 8.08 2.79 -5.65
CA LEU A 49 8.48 2.75 -4.24
C LEU A 49 7.29 3.01 -3.32
N ILE A 50 6.43 3.98 -3.63
CA ILE A 50 5.19 4.23 -2.88
C ILE A 50 4.29 2.98 -2.91
N ALA A 51 4.10 2.37 -4.09
CA ALA A 51 3.32 1.15 -4.21
C ALA A 51 3.95 0.00 -3.40
N ALA A 52 5.26 -0.17 -3.47
CA ALA A 52 5.98 -1.20 -2.72
C ALA A 52 5.81 -1.03 -1.20
N VAL A 53 5.97 0.19 -0.68
CA VAL A 53 5.77 0.50 0.74
C VAL A 53 4.35 0.18 1.18
N ILE A 54 3.34 0.57 0.40
CA ILE A 54 1.94 0.31 0.73
C ILE A 54 1.64 -1.20 0.74
N LEU A 55 2.14 -1.95 -0.23
CA LEU A 55 1.95 -3.41 -0.27
C LEU A 55 2.67 -4.11 0.89
N LEU A 56 3.83 -3.58 1.31
CA LEU A 56 4.55 -4.08 2.48
C LEU A 56 3.73 -3.84 3.75
N VAL A 57 3.15 -2.65 3.90
CA VAL A 57 2.23 -2.34 5.01
C VAL A 57 1.02 -3.28 5.00
N LEU A 58 0.38 -3.49 3.85
CA LEU A 58 -0.78 -4.40 3.74
C LEU A 58 -0.41 -5.88 3.99
N GLY A 59 0.79 -6.30 3.61
CA GLY A 59 1.25 -7.67 3.78
C GLY A 59 1.66 -8.02 5.21
N PHE A 60 2.16 -7.04 5.97
CA PHE A 60 2.73 -7.27 7.31
C PHE A 60 1.88 -6.70 8.46
N VAL A 61 0.97 -5.76 8.20
CA VAL A 61 0.10 -5.20 9.25
C VAL A 61 -1.24 -5.95 9.27
N PRO A 62 -1.62 -6.54 10.42
CA PRO A 62 -2.88 -7.28 10.52
C PRO A 62 -4.08 -6.35 10.32
N VAL A 63 -5.09 -6.84 9.61
CA VAL A 63 -6.37 -6.17 9.44
C VAL A 63 -7.30 -6.58 10.57
N THR A 64 -7.98 -5.62 11.20
CA THR A 64 -8.99 -5.90 12.21
C THR A 64 -10.16 -6.63 11.57
N ARG A 65 -10.77 -7.57 12.32
CA ARG A 65 -11.93 -8.35 11.83
C ARG A 65 -13.13 -7.46 11.53
#